data_AF-A0A6I9UR51-F1
#
_entry.id   AF-A0A6I9UR51-F1
#
_cell.length_a   1.000
_cell.length_b   1.000
_cell.length_c   1.000
_cell.angle_alpha   90.00
_cell.angle_beta   90.00
_cell.angle_gamma   90.00
#
_symmetry.space_group_name_H-M   'P 1'
#
loop_
_entity.id
_entity.type
_entity.pdbx_description
1 polymer ?
#
loop_
_entity_poly.entity_id
_entity_poly.type
_entity_poly.pdbx_seq_one_letter_code
_entity_poly.pdbx_strand_id
1 'polypeptide(L)'
;MGKKLNYLLHRSSKTEKLKTLTSLAISRISILKNIYSVRCSQAQSDVVQLLQLGRQEHALLRVEHVIKEEHMLDAFVLVGNYCHILGERTEMIKNSRECPDELKEVISSLIFAASRCGEFPELQEIRAFFTSKFGKDFAMSAVELRNNCGVSPKIIQRLSTRQASLESRWNLLKQLAKHNGITLQLDHAAFIPSEKEESEVEQLQMHASNRSHAFNGRKTEITPLHKDWHEATIGRETCPESVKGRQAYRDVAAAAEDAFESAAYAAAAARAAVKLSKLESWNDDSDDDSGFHLQQSDCAWE
;
A
#
# COMPACT_ATOMS: atom_id res chain seq x y z
N MET A 1 -53.56 11.62 -1.38
CA MET A 1 -53.28 10.53 -0.40
C MET A 1 -51.79 10.15 -0.28
N GLY A 2 -50.82 10.95 -0.75
CA GLY A 2 -49.40 10.53 -0.82
C GLY A 2 -48.57 10.60 0.47
N LYS A 3 -49.08 11.18 1.57
CA LYS A 3 -48.30 11.34 2.81
C LYS A 3 -48.27 10.08 3.68
N LYS A 4 -49.34 9.26 3.68
CA LYS A 4 -49.42 8.02 4.49
C LYS A 4 -48.55 6.87 3.97
N LEU A 5 -48.26 6.84 2.66
CA LEU A 5 -47.47 5.76 2.05
C LEU A 5 -45.98 5.82 2.42
N ASN A 6 -45.45 7.04 2.68
CA ASN A 6 -44.06 7.24 3.11
C ASN A 6 -43.77 6.77 4.54
N TYR A 7 -44.82 6.48 5.34
CA TYR A 7 -44.65 5.88 6.67
C TYR A 7 -44.58 4.34 6.60
N LEU A 8 -45.17 3.73 5.56
CA LEU A 8 -45.21 2.28 5.35
C LEU A 8 -44.02 1.77 4.52
N LEU A 9 -43.58 2.55 3.53
CA LEU A 9 -42.28 2.39 2.90
C LEU A 9 -41.31 3.23 3.71
N HIS A 10 -40.47 2.61 4.53
CA HIS A 10 -39.47 3.25 5.41
C HIS A 10 -38.40 4.04 4.62
N ARG A 11 -38.82 5.01 3.81
CA ARG A 11 -37.97 5.89 3.02
C ARG A 11 -37.52 7.00 3.95
N SER A 12 -36.60 6.67 4.85
CA SER A 12 -35.91 7.67 5.67
C SER A 12 -35.40 8.79 4.77
N SER A 13 -35.60 10.03 5.21
CA SER A 13 -35.11 11.19 4.48
C SER A 13 -33.59 11.06 4.31
N LYS A 14 -33.04 11.64 3.24
CA LYS A 14 -31.59 11.63 3.02
C LYS A 14 -30.81 12.18 4.23
N THR A 15 -31.41 13.07 5.02
CA THR A 15 -30.83 13.59 6.25
C THR A 15 -30.80 12.59 7.38
N GLU A 16 -31.90 11.89 7.64
CA GLU A 16 -31.91 10.86 8.69
C GLU A 16 -30.95 9.72 8.36
N LYS A 17 -30.80 9.38 7.07
CA LYS A 17 -29.76 8.43 6.62
C LYS A 17 -28.34 8.93 6.94
N LEU A 18 -28.04 10.19 6.65
CA LEU A 18 -26.72 10.77 6.93
C LEU A 18 -26.44 10.81 8.43
N LYS A 19 -27.43 11.20 9.27
CA LYS A 19 -27.28 11.21 10.73
C LYS A 19 -26.97 9.82 11.28
N THR A 20 -27.79 8.83 10.91
CA THR A 20 -27.56 7.44 11.31
C THR A 20 -26.19 6.96 10.87
N LEU A 21 -25.79 7.27 9.63
CA LEU A 21 -24.50 6.88 9.09
C LEU A 21 -23.32 7.53 9.84
N THR A 22 -23.40 8.82 10.17
CA THR A 22 -22.38 9.50 10.97
C THR A 22 -22.28 8.93 12.39
N SER A 23 -23.40 8.53 13.00
CA SER A 23 -23.43 7.89 14.32
C SER A 23 -22.80 6.50 14.31
N LEU A 24 -23.11 5.70 13.28
CA LEU A 24 -22.46 4.40 13.06
C LEU A 24 -20.95 4.57 12.81
N ALA A 25 -20.56 5.57 12.03
CA ALA A 25 -19.15 5.88 11.79
C ALA A 25 -18.40 6.23 13.10
N ILE A 26 -19.00 7.04 13.98
CA ILE A 26 -18.43 7.35 15.30
C ILE A 26 -18.28 6.08 16.16
N SER A 27 -19.28 5.20 16.12
CA SER A 27 -19.24 3.92 16.84
C SER A 27 -18.11 3.02 16.32
N ARG A 28 -17.97 2.90 14.99
CA ARG A 28 -16.87 2.15 14.35
C ARG A 28 -15.50 2.72 14.71
N ILE A 29 -15.36 4.05 14.73
CA ILE A 29 -14.09 4.71 15.09
C ILE A 29 -13.63 4.31 16.48
N SER A 30 -14.53 4.17 17.44
CA SER A 30 -14.20 3.68 18.78
C SER A 30 -13.51 2.29 18.73
N ILE A 31 -14.06 1.38 17.92
CA ILE A 31 -13.50 0.03 17.72
C ILE A 31 -12.15 0.10 17.01
N LEU A 32 -12.06 0.85 15.91
CA LEU A 32 -10.83 0.99 15.12
C LEU A 32 -9.70 1.61 15.96
N LYS A 33 -9.99 2.61 16.79
CA LYS A 33 -9.02 3.19 17.71
C LYS A 33 -8.46 2.16 18.68
N ASN A 34 -9.30 1.28 19.22
CA ASN A 34 -8.82 0.21 20.10
C ASN A 34 -7.88 -0.76 19.36
N ILE A 35 -8.25 -1.17 18.14
CA ILE A 35 -7.42 -2.05 17.30
C ILE A 35 -6.06 -1.40 17.02
N TYR A 36 -6.05 -0.15 16.55
CA TYR A 36 -4.83 0.57 16.21
C TYR A 36 -4.00 0.93 17.44
N SER A 37 -4.61 1.15 18.60
CA SER A 37 -3.89 1.36 19.86
C SER A 37 -3.09 0.13 20.25
N VAL A 38 -3.68 -1.06 20.09
CA VAL A 38 -2.97 -2.34 20.34
C VAL A 38 -1.84 -2.53 19.33
N ARG A 39 -2.10 -2.28 18.03
CA ARG A 39 -1.06 -2.37 16.98
C ARG A 39 0.10 -1.41 17.23
N CYS A 40 -0.19 -0.18 17.64
CA CYS A 40 0.81 0.82 18.00
C CYS A 40 1.65 0.34 19.19
N SER A 41 1.00 -0.16 20.25
CA SER A 41 1.72 -0.71 21.41
C SER A 41 2.60 -1.90 21.04
N GLN A 42 2.13 -2.80 20.17
CA GLN A 42 2.91 -3.93 19.69
C GLN A 42 4.12 -3.45 18.88
N ALA A 43 3.91 -2.51 17.95
CA ALA A 43 4.98 -1.94 17.14
C ALA A 43 6.06 -1.28 18.01
N GLN A 44 5.66 -0.55 19.07
CA GLN A 44 6.60 0.03 20.04
C GLN A 44 7.36 -1.05 20.81
N SER A 45 6.68 -2.12 21.25
CA SER A 45 7.33 -3.27 21.90
C SER A 45 8.37 -3.92 21.00
N ASP A 46 8.07 -4.10 19.71
CA ASP A 46 9.01 -4.67 18.74
C ASP A 46 10.26 -3.78 18.58
N VAL A 47 10.09 -2.44 18.56
CA VAL A 47 11.23 -1.49 18.54
C VAL A 47 12.10 -1.69 19.78
N VAL A 48 11.50 -1.77 20.96
CA VAL A 48 12.23 -1.97 22.22
C VAL A 48 13.01 -3.29 22.21
N GLN A 49 12.39 -4.38 21.76
CA GLN A 49 13.06 -5.69 21.64
C GLN A 49 14.23 -5.64 20.65
N LEU A 50 14.07 -4.97 19.51
CA LEU A 50 15.16 -4.81 18.53
C LEU A 50 16.33 -4.01 19.11
N LEU A 51 16.04 -2.97 19.89
CA LEU A 51 17.05 -2.18 20.59
C LEU A 51 17.79 -3.00 21.64
N GLN A 52 17.09 -3.83 22.42
CA GLN A 52 17.71 -4.73 23.41
C GLN A 52 18.65 -5.76 22.76
N LEU A 53 18.33 -6.21 21.56
CA LEU A 53 19.15 -7.13 20.77
C LEU A 53 20.30 -6.41 20.02
N GLY A 54 20.48 -5.11 20.20
CA GLY A 54 21.50 -4.31 19.52
C GLY A 54 21.24 -4.05 18.04
N ARG A 55 20.06 -4.40 17.51
CA ARG A 55 19.71 -4.27 16.09
C ARG A 55 19.08 -2.90 15.80
N GLN A 56 19.89 -1.85 15.88
CA GLN A 56 19.40 -0.46 15.79
C GLN A 56 18.86 -0.08 14.41
N GLU A 57 19.46 -0.59 13.32
CA GLU A 57 18.97 -0.31 11.96
C GLU A 57 17.57 -0.88 11.74
N HIS A 58 17.35 -2.12 12.18
CA HIS A 58 16.03 -2.74 12.16
C HIS A 58 15.04 -2.00 13.08
N ALA A 59 15.48 -1.54 14.25
CA ALA A 59 14.64 -0.74 15.13
C ALA A 59 14.20 0.56 14.45
N LEU A 60 15.09 1.25 13.73
CA LEU A 60 14.77 2.47 12.98
C LEU A 60 13.75 2.21 11.86
N LEU A 61 13.86 1.08 11.16
CA LEU A 61 12.85 0.65 10.19
C LEU A 61 11.50 0.34 10.87
N ARG A 62 11.52 -0.29 12.05
CA ARG A 62 10.29 -0.60 12.80
C ARG A 62 9.61 0.65 13.36
N VAL A 63 10.37 1.70 13.70
CA VAL A 63 9.82 2.99 14.14
C VAL A 63 8.95 3.65 13.07
N GLU A 64 9.27 3.51 11.78
CA GLU A 64 8.40 3.96 10.69
C GLU A 64 6.98 3.39 10.82
N HIS A 65 6.87 2.14 11.24
CA HIS A 65 5.58 1.50 11.45
C HIS A 65 4.86 2.09 12.66
N VAL A 66 5.56 2.36 13.77
CA VAL A 66 4.98 3.06 14.94
C VAL A 66 4.37 4.39 14.52
N ILE A 67 5.10 5.21 13.76
CA ILE A 67 4.62 6.51 13.26
C ILE A 67 3.35 6.33 12.41
N LYS A 68 3.30 5.32 11.55
CA LYS A 68 2.12 5.03 10.71
C LYS A 68 0.90 4.66 11.56
N GLU A 69 1.06 3.82 12.57
CA GLU A 69 -0.02 3.44 13.47
C GLU A 69 -0.52 4.64 14.30
N GLU A 70 0.39 5.48 14.82
CA GLU A 70 0.05 6.74 15.52
C GLU A 70 -0.68 7.73 14.62
N HIS A 71 -0.21 7.89 13.38
CA HIS A 71 -0.86 8.75 12.38
C HIS A 71 -2.28 8.27 12.04
N MET A 72 -2.51 6.96 11.98
CA MET A 72 -3.85 6.41 11.78
C MET A 72 -4.78 6.69 12.97
N LEU A 73 -4.29 6.57 14.21
CA LEU A 73 -5.06 6.96 15.40
C LEU A 73 -5.46 8.44 15.37
N ASP A 74 -4.51 9.31 15.03
CA ASP A 74 -4.76 10.74 14.86
C ASP A 74 -5.77 11.04 13.76
N ALA A 75 -5.68 10.33 12.63
CA ALA A 75 -6.64 10.45 11.54
C ALA A 75 -8.06 10.08 11.98
N PHE A 76 -8.22 9.01 12.77
CA PHE A 76 -9.53 8.62 13.30
C PHE A 76 -10.12 9.66 14.25
N VAL A 77 -9.30 10.35 15.05
CA VAL A 77 -9.77 11.48 15.88
C VAL A 77 -10.32 12.59 15.00
N LEU A 78 -9.61 12.98 13.94
CA LEU A 78 -10.07 14.01 13.00
C LEU A 78 -11.35 13.60 12.28
N VAL A 79 -11.42 12.37 11.76
CA VAL A 79 -12.61 11.82 11.10
C VAL A 79 -13.80 11.80 12.05
N GLY A 80 -13.60 11.44 13.32
CA GLY A 80 -14.64 11.47 14.34
C GLY A 80 -15.21 12.87 14.56
N ASN A 81 -14.34 13.88 14.66
CA ASN A 81 -14.75 15.28 14.79
C ASN A 81 -15.54 15.75 13.56
N TYR A 82 -15.11 15.38 12.36
CA TYR A 82 -15.83 15.69 11.13
C TYR A 82 -17.22 15.04 11.08
N CYS A 83 -17.33 13.76 11.44
CA CYS A 83 -18.61 13.06 11.54
C CYS A 83 -19.56 13.75 12.54
N HIS A 84 -19.04 14.22 13.69
CA HIS A 84 -19.83 14.97 14.66
C HIS A 84 -20.37 16.28 14.06
N ILE A 85 -19.52 17.08 13.40
CA ILE A 85 -19.93 18.34 12.75
C ILE A 85 -21.02 18.09 11.69
N LEU A 86 -20.89 17.02 10.90
CA LEU A 86 -21.90 16.67 9.90
C LEU A 86 -23.24 16.29 10.52
N GLY A 87 -23.23 15.53 11.62
CA GLY A 87 -24.43 15.14 12.36
C GLY A 87 -25.23 16.36 12.86
N GLU A 88 -24.54 17.39 13.34
CA GLU A 88 -25.16 18.63 13.82
C GLU A 88 -25.69 19.52 12.69
N ARG A 89 -25.08 19.45 11.49
CA ARG A 89 -25.36 20.36 10.36
C ARG A 89 -26.11 19.72 9.19
N THR A 90 -26.84 18.62 9.42
CA THR A 90 -27.50 17.88 8.33
C THR A 90 -28.57 18.67 7.56
N GLU A 91 -29.28 19.60 8.20
CA GLU A 91 -30.30 20.40 7.51
C GLU A 91 -29.68 21.40 6.53
N MET A 92 -28.49 21.92 6.83
CA MET A 92 -27.75 22.80 5.92
C MET A 92 -27.35 22.04 4.64
N ILE A 93 -26.81 20.83 4.80
CA ILE A 93 -26.43 19.92 3.70
C ILE A 93 -27.65 19.54 2.84
N LYS A 94 -28.82 19.38 3.46
CA LYS A 94 -30.06 19.04 2.75
C LYS A 94 -30.50 20.15 1.82
N ASN A 95 -30.50 21.38 2.31
CA ASN A 95 -31.09 22.53 1.65
C ASN A 95 -30.17 23.11 0.56
N SER A 96 -28.86 22.91 0.68
CA SER A 96 -27.91 23.37 -0.33
C SER A 96 -27.90 22.44 -1.56
N ARG A 97 -27.77 23.03 -2.75
CA ARG A 97 -27.52 22.29 -4.00
C ARG A 97 -26.02 22.00 -4.15
N GLU A 98 -25.20 22.97 -3.81
CA GLU A 98 -23.74 22.91 -3.81
C GLU A 98 -23.21 22.71 -2.37
N CYS A 99 -21.93 22.35 -2.25
CA CYS A 99 -21.31 22.18 -0.94
C CYS A 99 -21.13 23.56 -0.28
N PRO A 100 -21.73 23.81 0.90
CA PRO A 100 -21.53 25.06 1.63
C PRO A 100 -20.05 25.24 2.00
N ASP A 101 -19.52 26.46 1.88
CA ASP A 101 -18.11 26.74 2.16
C ASP A 101 -17.71 26.36 3.60
N GLU A 102 -18.60 26.59 4.56
CA GLU A 102 -18.45 26.24 5.98
C GLU A 102 -18.30 24.74 6.26
N LEU A 103 -18.75 23.89 5.33
CA LEU A 103 -18.66 22.44 5.42
C LEU A 103 -17.71 21.83 4.38
N LYS A 104 -17.22 22.64 3.44
CA LYS A 104 -16.35 22.17 2.37
C LYS A 104 -15.13 21.45 2.93
N GLU A 105 -14.51 22.00 3.99
CA GLU A 105 -13.37 21.35 4.61
C GLU A 105 -13.70 19.98 5.18
N VAL A 106 -14.78 19.90 5.94
CA VAL A 106 -15.23 18.68 6.62
C VAL A 106 -15.57 17.59 5.60
N ILE A 107 -16.35 17.95 4.58
CA ILE A 107 -16.88 17.01 3.59
C ILE A 107 -15.76 16.52 2.66
N SER A 108 -14.93 17.44 2.13
CA SER A 108 -13.78 17.07 1.31
C SER A 108 -12.79 16.20 2.09
N SER A 109 -12.55 16.50 3.36
CA SER A 109 -11.66 15.72 4.22
C SER A 109 -12.16 14.29 4.45
N LEU A 110 -13.47 14.10 4.66
CA LEU A 110 -14.06 12.77 4.80
C LEU A 110 -14.02 11.97 3.51
N ILE A 111 -14.26 12.61 2.36
CA ILE A 111 -14.13 11.97 1.04
C ILE A 111 -12.68 11.52 0.80
N PHE A 112 -11.72 12.38 1.10
CA PHE A 112 -10.30 12.05 1.00
C PHE A 112 -9.94 10.88 1.92
N ALA A 113 -10.35 10.94 3.20
CA ALA A 113 -10.09 9.88 4.16
C ALA A 113 -10.69 8.52 3.73
N ALA A 114 -11.90 8.52 3.17
CA ALA A 114 -12.51 7.32 2.62
C ALA A 114 -11.63 6.67 1.54
N SER A 115 -10.91 7.44 0.72
CA SER A 115 -10.02 6.86 -0.29
C SER A 115 -8.80 6.13 0.28
N ARG A 116 -8.45 6.39 1.55
CA ARG A 116 -7.27 5.83 2.22
C ARG A 116 -7.61 4.77 3.27
N CYS A 117 -8.83 4.80 3.83
CA CYS A 117 -9.27 3.90 4.89
C CYS A 117 -10.24 2.82 4.36
N GLY A 118 -9.69 1.75 3.78
CA GLY A 118 -10.49 0.65 3.20
C GLY A 118 -11.27 -0.19 4.21
N GLU A 119 -10.78 -0.29 5.45
CA GLU A 119 -11.40 -1.05 6.55
C GLU A 119 -12.61 -0.33 7.20
N PHE A 120 -12.96 0.86 6.70
CA PHE A 120 -13.98 1.73 7.26
C PHE A 120 -15.19 1.86 6.30
N PRO A 121 -16.13 0.90 6.29
CA PRO A 121 -17.21 0.86 5.32
C PRO A 121 -18.20 2.02 5.46
N GLU A 122 -18.49 2.47 6.69
CA GLU A 122 -19.39 3.61 6.91
C GLU A 122 -18.82 4.89 6.29
N LEU A 123 -17.49 5.05 6.30
CA LEU A 123 -16.81 6.17 5.65
C LEU A 123 -16.90 6.08 4.11
N GLN A 124 -16.92 4.87 3.53
CA GLN A 124 -17.19 4.68 2.10
C GLN A 124 -18.60 5.08 1.73
N GLU A 125 -19.58 4.75 2.58
CA GLU A 125 -20.97 5.18 2.39
C GLU A 125 -21.11 6.70 2.50
N ILE A 126 -20.38 7.35 3.41
CA ILE A 126 -20.36 8.82 3.54
C ILE A 126 -19.81 9.44 2.24
N ARG A 127 -18.72 8.90 1.70
CA ARG A 127 -18.18 9.33 0.41
C ARG A 127 -19.20 9.14 -0.71
N ALA A 128 -19.88 8.00 -0.78
CA ALA A 128 -20.89 7.72 -1.79
C ALA A 128 -22.08 8.70 -1.68
N PHE A 129 -22.52 9.00 -0.46
CA PHE A 129 -23.57 9.98 -0.19
C PHE A 129 -23.20 11.36 -0.76
N PHE A 130 -22.01 11.87 -0.43
CA PHE A 130 -21.58 13.20 -0.90
C PHE A 130 -21.24 13.24 -2.39
N THR A 131 -20.74 12.14 -2.95
CA THR A 131 -20.54 12.00 -4.40
C THR A 131 -21.88 12.10 -5.13
N SER A 132 -22.93 11.46 -4.60
CA SER A 132 -24.28 11.57 -5.17
C SER A 132 -24.91 12.96 -4.96
N LYS A 133 -24.55 13.67 -3.89
CA LYS A 133 -25.15 14.96 -3.53
C LYS A 133 -24.50 16.14 -4.25
N PHE A 134 -23.17 16.17 -4.35
CA PHE A 134 -22.39 17.30 -4.89
C PHE A 134 -21.66 16.97 -6.19
N GLY A 135 -21.77 15.73 -6.67
CA GLY A 135 -21.22 15.31 -7.96
C GLY A 135 -19.88 14.58 -7.86
N LYS A 136 -19.56 13.88 -8.95
CA LYS A 136 -18.34 13.07 -9.06
C LYS A 136 -17.08 13.94 -9.11
N ASP A 137 -17.13 15.08 -9.80
CA ASP A 137 -15.97 15.96 -9.94
C ASP A 137 -15.55 16.57 -8.60
N PHE A 138 -16.52 16.94 -7.75
CA PHE A 138 -16.26 17.39 -6.39
C PHE A 138 -15.55 16.30 -5.57
N ALA A 139 -16.09 15.08 -5.59
CA ALA A 139 -15.49 13.97 -4.85
C ALA A 139 -14.09 13.61 -5.38
N MET A 140 -13.91 13.58 -6.70
CA MET A 140 -12.63 13.31 -7.35
C MET A 140 -11.60 14.38 -7.04
N SER A 141 -12.00 15.66 -7.05
CA SER A 141 -11.14 16.78 -6.66
C SER A 141 -10.60 16.62 -5.24
N ALA A 142 -11.41 16.12 -4.30
CA ALA A 142 -10.97 15.84 -2.94
C ALA A 142 -10.05 14.62 -2.84
N VAL A 143 -10.33 13.54 -3.57
CA VAL A 143 -9.49 12.33 -3.56
C VAL A 143 -8.12 12.58 -4.18
N GLU A 144 -8.06 13.31 -5.30
CA GLU A 144 -6.84 13.60 -6.04
C GLU A 144 -6.11 14.85 -5.54
N LEU A 145 -6.63 15.51 -4.50
CA LEU A 145 -6.06 16.74 -3.93
C LEU A 145 -5.81 17.84 -4.98
N ARG A 146 -6.76 18.05 -5.89
CA ARG A 146 -6.67 19.12 -6.90
C ARG A 146 -6.70 20.52 -6.24
N ASN A 147 -6.33 21.54 -7.02
CA ASN A 147 -6.39 22.93 -6.58
C ASN A 147 -7.77 23.28 -5.99
N ASN A 148 -7.79 23.94 -4.83
CA ASN A 148 -9.02 24.34 -4.12
C ASN A 148 -9.96 23.17 -3.73
N CYS A 149 -9.43 21.95 -3.59
CA CYS A 149 -10.20 20.78 -3.13
C CYS A 149 -10.80 20.94 -1.73
N GLY A 150 -10.24 21.84 -0.92
CA GLY A 150 -10.71 22.11 0.44
C GLY A 150 -10.41 20.99 1.43
N VAL A 151 -9.54 20.03 1.12
CA VAL A 151 -9.16 18.99 2.10
C VAL A 151 -8.26 19.61 3.18
N SER A 152 -8.52 19.28 4.45
CA SER A 152 -7.73 19.77 5.57
C SER A 152 -6.27 19.30 5.47
N PRO A 153 -5.26 20.20 5.52
CA PRO A 153 -3.85 19.81 5.44
C PRO A 153 -3.45 18.78 6.50
N LYS A 154 -4.09 18.86 7.67
CA LYS A 154 -3.83 17.95 8.79
C LYS A 154 -4.22 16.51 8.47
N ILE A 155 -5.37 16.28 7.82
CA ILE A 155 -5.78 14.91 7.45
C ILE A 155 -4.90 14.38 6.30
N ILE A 156 -4.45 15.25 5.39
CA ILE A 156 -3.52 14.87 4.31
C ILE A 156 -2.20 14.37 4.90
N GLN A 157 -1.64 15.13 5.85
CA GLN A 157 -0.40 14.77 6.51
C GLN A 157 -0.53 13.44 7.27
N ARG A 158 -1.61 13.23 8.01
CA ARG A 158 -1.82 11.99 8.78
C ARG A 158 -2.11 10.76 7.91
N LEU A 159 -2.82 10.91 6.80
CA LEU A 159 -3.10 9.80 5.87
C LEU A 159 -2.11 9.74 4.69
N SER A 160 -0.96 10.39 4.82
CA SER A 160 0.10 10.36 3.82
C SER A 160 0.73 8.97 3.76
N THR A 161 0.96 8.48 2.54
CA THR A 161 1.71 7.25 2.28
C THR A 161 3.23 7.50 2.20
N ARG A 162 3.65 8.77 2.24
CA ARG A 162 5.08 9.13 2.22
C ARG A 162 5.75 8.62 3.49
N GLN A 163 6.98 8.16 3.34
CA GLN A 163 7.80 7.74 4.47
C GLN A 163 8.07 8.92 5.41
N ALA A 164 8.11 8.67 6.72
CA ALA A 164 8.51 9.70 7.65
C ALA A 164 10.00 10.06 7.47
N SER A 165 10.32 11.34 7.69
CA SER A 165 11.70 11.81 7.57
C SER A 165 12.62 11.01 8.50
N LEU A 166 13.87 10.82 8.09
CA LEU A 166 14.87 10.14 8.91
C LEU A 166 14.98 10.78 10.29
N GLU A 167 14.98 12.11 10.34
CA GLU A 167 14.98 12.88 11.59
C GLU A 167 13.78 12.54 12.49
N SER A 168 12.56 12.48 11.94
CA SER A 168 11.36 12.13 12.73
C SER A 168 11.46 10.73 13.31
N ARG A 169 11.89 9.75 12.49
CA ARG A 169 12.09 8.37 12.92
C ARG A 169 13.17 8.28 14.00
N TRP A 170 14.27 8.99 13.82
CA TRP A 170 15.36 8.98 14.78
C TRP A 170 14.99 9.63 16.12
N ASN A 171 14.26 10.74 16.07
CA ASN A 171 13.75 11.41 17.27
C ASN A 171 12.82 10.51 18.07
N LEU A 172 11.91 9.79 17.39
CA LEU A 172 11.04 8.82 18.06
C LEU A 172 11.81 7.61 18.60
N LEU A 173 12.79 7.09 17.85
CA LEU A 173 13.67 6.01 18.33
C LEU A 173 14.41 6.41 19.62
N LYS A 174 14.97 7.63 19.66
CA LYS A 174 15.62 8.20 20.84
C LYS A 174 14.67 8.32 22.02
N GLN A 175 13.43 8.77 21.78
CA GLN A 175 12.42 8.88 22.83
C GLN A 175 12.06 7.51 23.41
N LEU A 176 11.84 6.50 22.56
CA LEU A 176 11.52 5.14 22.98
C LEU A 176 12.69 4.49 23.74
N ALA A 177 13.92 4.66 23.26
CA ALA A 177 15.13 4.16 23.93
C ALA A 177 15.28 4.79 25.31
N LYS A 178 15.15 6.13 25.41
CA LYS A 178 15.21 6.86 26.68
C LYS A 178 14.12 6.42 27.66
N HIS A 179 12.89 6.26 27.19
CA HIS A 179 11.77 5.83 28.04
C HIS A 179 11.98 4.44 28.64
N ASN A 180 12.68 3.55 27.91
CA ASN A 180 12.96 2.18 28.33
C ASN A 180 14.37 1.99 28.92
N GLY A 181 15.12 3.07 29.15
CA GLY A 181 16.47 3.01 29.75
C GLY A 181 17.53 2.33 28.88
N ILE A 182 17.37 2.35 27.55
CA ILE A 182 18.31 1.72 26.60
C ILE A 182 19.27 2.77 26.04
N THR A 183 20.57 2.49 26.13
CA THR A 183 21.62 3.33 25.51
C THR A 183 21.75 3.01 24.03
N LEU A 184 21.66 4.04 23.17
CA LEU A 184 21.87 3.89 21.73
C LEU A 184 23.37 3.91 21.40
N GLN A 185 23.84 2.95 20.61
CA GLN A 185 25.24 2.81 20.20
C GLN A 185 25.60 3.64 18.96
N LEU A 186 24.65 3.82 18.02
CA LEU A 186 24.86 4.57 16.77
C LEU A 186 24.52 6.06 16.93
N ASP A 187 25.35 6.90 16.32
CA ASP A 187 25.09 8.32 16.15
C ASP A 187 24.30 8.60 14.85
N HIS A 188 23.47 9.64 14.87
CA HIS A 188 22.58 10.05 13.75
C HIS A 188 23.32 10.18 12.40
N ALA A 189 24.60 10.56 12.45
CA ALA A 189 25.44 10.79 11.28
C ALA A 189 25.74 9.52 10.47
N ALA A 190 25.65 8.33 11.07
CA ALA A 190 25.89 7.06 10.37
C ALA A 190 24.73 6.65 9.44
N PHE A 191 23.56 7.27 9.59
CA PHE A 191 22.35 6.96 8.83
C PHE A 191 22.05 7.92 7.68
N ILE A 192 22.86 8.95 7.50
CA ILE A 192 22.77 9.82 6.33
C ILE A 192 23.39 9.02 5.18
N PRO A 193 22.60 8.54 4.20
CA PRO A 193 23.21 8.05 2.97
C PRO A 193 23.95 9.24 2.37
N SER A 194 25.22 9.06 2.00
CA SER A 194 25.95 10.10 1.26
C SER A 194 25.08 10.60 0.10
N GLU A 195 25.07 11.90 -0.16
CA GLU A 195 24.20 12.68 -1.08
C GLU A 195 24.00 12.13 -2.51
N LYS A 196 24.64 11.00 -2.85
CA LYS A 196 24.52 10.29 -4.13
C LYS A 196 23.21 9.49 -4.25
N GLU A 197 22.67 8.93 -3.17
CA GLU A 197 21.49 8.05 -3.26
C GLU A 197 20.15 8.81 -3.35
N GLU A 198 20.00 9.98 -2.72
CA GLU A 198 18.74 10.77 -2.78
C GLU A 198 18.43 11.29 -4.20
N SER A 199 19.46 11.57 -5.00
CA SER A 199 19.30 12.12 -6.35
C SER A 199 18.71 11.13 -7.37
N GLU A 200 18.91 9.82 -7.16
CA GLU A 200 18.41 8.78 -8.07
C GLU A 200 16.96 8.40 -7.77
N VAL A 201 16.58 8.36 -6.48
CA VAL A 201 15.20 8.03 -6.06
C VAL A 201 14.21 9.14 -6.45
N GLU A 202 14.62 10.41 -6.37
CA GLU A 202 13.74 11.54 -6.70
C GLU A 202 13.56 11.72 -8.21
N GLN A 203 14.58 11.41 -9.02
CA GLN A 203 14.48 11.40 -10.49
C GLN A 203 13.54 10.29 -10.99
N LEU A 204 13.62 9.08 -10.43
CA LEU A 204 12.73 7.96 -10.79
C LEU A 204 11.26 8.25 -10.43
N GLN A 205 11.01 9.01 -9.36
CA GLN A 205 9.64 9.30 -8.89
C GLN A 205 8.94 10.40 -9.71
N MET A 206 9.69 11.33 -10.31
CA MET A 206 9.15 12.34 -11.24
C MET A 206 8.75 11.76 -12.60
N HIS A 207 9.52 10.82 -13.15
CA HIS A 207 9.24 10.24 -14.47
C HIS A 207 7.99 9.34 -14.50
N ALA A 208 7.58 8.77 -13.37
CA ALA A 208 6.37 7.96 -13.26
C ALA A 208 5.06 8.77 -13.35
N SER A 209 5.08 10.06 -12.96
CA SER A 209 3.87 10.90 -12.92
C SER A 209 3.54 11.59 -14.25
N ASN A 210 4.49 11.67 -15.20
CA ASN A 210 4.31 12.39 -16.47
C ASN A 210 3.77 11.53 -17.63
N ARG A 211 3.42 10.25 -17.41
CA ARG A 211 3.00 9.34 -18.49
C ARG A 211 1.50 9.27 -18.79
N SER A 212 0.66 10.02 -18.08
CA SER A 212 -0.81 9.94 -18.19
C SER A 212 -1.48 11.03 -19.03
N HIS A 213 -0.71 11.86 -19.76
CA HIS A 213 -1.28 12.86 -20.69
C HIS A 213 -0.66 12.80 -22.08
N ALA A 214 -1.10 11.83 -22.90
CA ALA A 214 -1.19 11.98 -24.35
C ALA A 214 -1.95 10.78 -24.96
N PHE A 215 -3.28 10.80 -24.93
CA PHE A 215 -4.08 10.01 -25.87
C PHE A 215 -4.60 10.95 -26.94
N ASN A 216 -4.00 10.92 -28.13
CA ASN A 216 -4.64 11.44 -29.32
C ASN A 216 -4.41 10.49 -30.49
N GLY A 217 -5.50 10.17 -31.19
CA GLY A 217 -5.59 9.02 -32.08
C GLY A 217 -4.95 9.20 -33.46
N ARG A 218 -4.60 8.07 -34.08
CA ARG A 218 -4.71 7.87 -35.54
C ARG A 218 -4.70 6.38 -35.89
N LYS A 219 -5.58 6.00 -36.81
CA LYS A 219 -5.68 4.69 -37.48
C LYS A 219 -4.56 4.53 -38.52
N THR A 220 -4.02 3.31 -38.68
CA THR A 220 -3.65 2.58 -39.93
C THR A 220 -2.73 1.39 -39.55
N GLU A 221 -3.19 0.14 -39.70
CA GLU A 221 -2.93 -0.82 -40.82
C GLU A 221 -1.68 -1.72 -40.65
N ILE A 222 -1.95 -2.98 -40.28
CA ILE A 222 -1.47 -4.28 -40.85
C ILE A 222 0.05 -4.50 -41.11
N THR A 223 0.70 -5.20 -40.14
CA THR A 223 1.63 -6.39 -40.19
C THR A 223 2.81 -6.51 -41.21
N PRO A 224 3.71 -7.51 -41.08
CA PRO A 224 4.63 -7.83 -39.96
C PRO A 224 6.06 -8.19 -40.49
N LEU A 225 7.16 -8.02 -39.72
CA LEU A 225 8.36 -8.83 -40.00
C LEU A 225 9.38 -8.86 -38.86
N HIS A 226 9.82 -10.09 -38.55
CA HIS A 226 11.13 -10.52 -38.03
C HIS A 226 11.62 -9.96 -36.68
N LYS A 227 11.59 -10.76 -35.59
CA LYS A 227 12.67 -11.69 -35.15
C LYS A 227 14.05 -11.00 -35.08
N ASP A 228 14.55 -10.72 -33.88
CA ASP A 228 15.43 -11.67 -33.17
C ASP A 228 16.07 -11.12 -31.86
N TRP A 229 16.06 -12.01 -30.84
CA TRP A 229 17.07 -12.28 -29.79
C TRP A 229 17.49 -11.20 -28.76
N HIS A 230 17.16 -11.41 -27.46
CA HIS A 230 18.04 -11.93 -26.36
C HIS A 230 18.34 -10.76 -25.38
N GLU A 231 18.47 -10.86 -24.06
CA GLU A 231 18.54 -11.92 -23.06
C GLU A 231 18.28 -11.28 -21.67
N ALA A 232 18.03 -12.13 -20.69
CA ALA A 232 17.59 -11.92 -19.31
C ALA A 232 18.53 -11.19 -18.33
N THR A 233 17.95 -10.69 -17.22
CA THR A 233 18.32 -11.03 -15.81
C THR A 233 17.16 -10.57 -14.87
N ILE A 234 16.28 -11.46 -14.38
CA ILE A 234 16.24 -12.12 -13.05
C ILE A 234 16.39 -11.12 -11.87
N GLY A 235 15.46 -10.93 -10.92
CA GLY A 235 14.14 -11.49 -10.62
C GLY A 235 13.77 -11.22 -9.14
N ARG A 236 12.48 -10.97 -8.81
CA ARG A 236 11.73 -11.61 -7.71
C ARG A 236 10.23 -11.22 -7.70
N GLU A 237 9.42 -12.19 -8.08
CA GLU A 237 8.07 -12.55 -7.62
C GLU A 237 7.10 -11.46 -7.11
N THR A 238 6.08 -11.17 -7.92
CA THR A 238 4.67 -11.28 -7.50
C THR A 238 3.80 -11.27 -8.75
N CYS A 239 2.92 -12.26 -8.89
CA CYS A 239 2.04 -12.45 -10.04
C CYS A 239 1.18 -11.21 -10.30
N PRO A 240 1.30 -10.51 -11.44
CA PRO A 240 0.21 -9.71 -11.94
C PRO A 240 -0.68 -10.65 -12.73
N GLU A 241 -1.90 -10.82 -12.23
CA GLU A 241 -3.07 -11.21 -13.02
C GLU A 241 -3.18 -10.23 -14.19
N SER A 242 -2.44 -10.53 -15.26
CA SER A 242 -2.43 -9.72 -16.47
C SER A 242 -3.71 -10.07 -17.19
N VAL A 243 -4.66 -9.16 -17.07
CA VAL A 243 -5.77 -8.98 -18.02
C VAL A 243 -5.16 -8.69 -19.40
N LYS A 244 -4.56 -9.72 -20.03
CA LYS A 244 -4.36 -9.74 -21.47
C LYS A 244 -5.74 -9.97 -22.05
N GLY A 245 -6.13 -9.05 -22.93
CA GLY A 245 -7.46 -9.01 -23.54
C GLY A 245 -7.93 -10.40 -23.93
N ARG A 246 -9.20 -10.69 -23.69
CA ARG A 246 -9.86 -11.88 -24.22
C ARG A 246 -9.69 -11.87 -25.74
N GLN A 247 -8.65 -12.53 -26.24
CA GLN A 247 -8.64 -13.00 -27.61
C GLN A 247 -9.77 -14.02 -27.63
N ALA A 248 -10.89 -13.65 -28.24
CA ALA A 248 -11.98 -14.62 -28.42
C ALA A 248 -11.44 -15.72 -29.34
N TYR A 249 -11.22 -16.91 -28.78
CA TYR A 249 -10.94 -18.09 -29.57
C TYR A 249 -12.09 -18.29 -30.56
N ARG A 250 -11.76 -18.56 -31.83
CA ARG A 250 -12.79 -18.73 -32.87
C ARG A 250 -13.69 -19.93 -32.56
N ASP A 251 -13.13 -20.96 -31.92
CA ASP A 251 -13.82 -22.15 -31.47
C ASP A 251 -13.15 -22.74 -30.22
N VAL A 252 -13.80 -23.73 -29.62
CA VAL A 252 -13.33 -24.40 -28.39
C VAL A 252 -12.10 -25.28 -28.66
N ALA A 253 -11.95 -25.77 -29.90
CA ALA A 253 -10.82 -26.61 -30.29
C ALA A 253 -9.51 -25.83 -30.29
N ALA A 254 -9.49 -24.62 -30.89
CA ALA A 254 -8.34 -23.72 -30.89
C ALA A 254 -7.96 -23.26 -29.48
N ALA A 255 -8.95 -23.04 -28.60
CA ALA A 255 -8.68 -22.73 -27.20
C ALA A 255 -8.01 -23.90 -26.45
N ALA A 256 -8.45 -25.13 -26.74
CA ALA A 256 -7.90 -26.32 -26.13
C ALA A 256 -6.48 -26.63 -26.64
N GLU A 257 -6.21 -26.40 -27.93
CA GLU A 257 -4.90 -26.59 -28.56
C GLU A 257 -3.87 -25.58 -28.01
N ASP A 258 -4.21 -24.29 -27.95
CA ASP A 258 -3.34 -23.27 -27.36
C ASP A 258 -3.04 -23.54 -25.87
N ALA A 259 -4.04 -24.01 -25.12
CA ALA A 259 -3.86 -24.39 -23.72
C ALA A 259 -2.92 -25.60 -23.59
N PHE A 260 -3.02 -26.57 -24.50
CA PHE A 260 -2.16 -27.76 -24.52
C PHE A 260 -0.71 -27.40 -24.89
N GLU A 261 -0.50 -26.58 -25.92
CA GLU A 261 0.84 -26.11 -26.30
C GLU A 261 1.50 -25.29 -25.19
N SER A 262 0.73 -24.41 -24.54
CA SER A 262 1.21 -23.63 -23.40
C SER A 262 1.63 -24.52 -22.23
N ALA A 263 0.84 -25.55 -21.92
CA ALA A 263 1.18 -26.53 -20.88
C ALA A 263 2.42 -27.36 -21.24
N ALA A 264 2.56 -27.76 -22.50
CA ALA A 264 3.73 -28.50 -22.98
C ALA A 264 5.02 -27.67 -22.88
N TYR A 265 4.95 -26.38 -23.27
CA TYR A 265 6.08 -25.46 -23.15
C TYR A 265 6.49 -25.24 -21.69
N ALA A 266 5.52 -25.02 -20.80
CA ALA A 266 5.77 -24.86 -19.36
C ALA A 266 6.40 -26.13 -18.75
N ALA A 267 5.91 -27.32 -19.12
CA ALA A 267 6.47 -28.58 -18.67
C ALA A 267 7.91 -28.80 -19.18
N ALA A 268 8.21 -28.42 -20.42
CA ALA A 268 9.56 -28.48 -20.98
C ALA A 268 10.52 -27.54 -20.24
N ALA A 269 10.10 -26.30 -19.98
CA ALA A 269 10.87 -25.33 -19.22
C ALA A 269 11.15 -25.81 -17.78
N ALA A 270 10.14 -26.36 -17.09
CA ALA A 270 10.31 -26.92 -15.75
C ALA A 270 11.31 -28.09 -15.72
N ARG A 271 11.27 -28.98 -16.72
CA ARG A 271 12.24 -30.08 -16.85
C ARG A 271 13.66 -29.57 -17.11
N ALA A 272 13.80 -28.50 -17.89
CA ALA A 272 15.10 -27.86 -18.12
C ALA A 272 15.66 -27.26 -16.83
N ALA A 273 14.84 -26.55 -16.05
CA ALA A 273 15.22 -25.98 -14.76
C ALA A 273 15.65 -27.06 -13.75
N VAL A 274 14.94 -28.20 -13.67
CA VAL A 274 15.33 -29.34 -12.82
C VAL A 274 16.67 -29.93 -13.23
N LYS A 275 16.96 -30.01 -14.53
CA LYS A 275 18.27 -30.48 -15.01
C LYS A 275 19.40 -29.51 -14.63
N LEU A 276 19.16 -28.21 -14.74
CA LEU A 276 20.14 -27.19 -14.33
C LEU A 276 20.42 -27.25 -12.82
N SER A 277 19.38 -27.37 -12.00
CA SER A 277 19.51 -27.50 -10.55
C SER A 277 20.33 -28.74 -10.13
N LYS A 278 20.20 -29.87 -10.85
CA LYS A 278 21.01 -31.07 -10.60
C LYS A 278 22.48 -30.91 -10.99
N LEU A 279 22.77 -30.11 -12.02
CA LEU A 279 24.14 -29.82 -12.43
C LEU A 279 24.83 -28.85 -11.47
N GLU A 280 24.10 -27.90 -10.87
CA GLU A 280 24.62 -27.03 -9.80
C GLU A 280 25.01 -27.81 -8.54
N SER A 281 24.30 -28.91 -8.22
CA SER A 281 24.59 -29.72 -7.03
C SER A 281 25.81 -30.64 -7.13
N TRP A 282 26.49 -30.73 -8.28
CA TRP A 282 27.65 -31.62 -8.49
C TRP A 282 28.99 -30.87 -8.57
N ASN A 283 29.00 -29.56 -8.37
CA ASN A 283 30.22 -28.74 -8.44
C ASN A 283 30.78 -28.33 -7.06
N ASP A 284 30.38 -29.00 -5.97
CA ASP A 284 30.80 -28.62 -4.60
C ASP A 284 31.44 -29.78 -3.81
N ASP A 285 32.07 -30.75 -4.49
CA ASP A 285 32.89 -31.79 -3.85
C ASP A 285 34.10 -32.15 -4.74
N SER A 286 35.06 -31.25 -4.88
CA SER A 286 36.43 -31.56 -5.34
C SER A 286 37.34 -30.37 -5.05
N ASP A 287 38.11 -30.44 -3.96
CA ASP A 287 39.55 -30.10 -3.92
C ASP A 287 40.02 -29.90 -2.47
N ASP A 288 40.47 -30.97 -1.83
CA ASP A 288 41.57 -30.89 -0.87
C ASP A 288 42.29 -32.26 -0.82
N ASP A 289 43.29 -32.45 -1.67
CA ASP A 289 44.33 -33.45 -1.42
C ASP A 289 45.71 -32.88 -1.81
N SER A 290 46.34 -32.25 -0.83
CA SER A 290 47.72 -31.81 -0.87
C SER A 290 48.65 -33.01 -0.71
N GLY A 291 49.40 -33.33 -1.76
CA GLY A 291 50.47 -34.33 -1.70
C GLY A 291 51.61 -33.93 -0.77
N PHE A 292 52.02 -34.85 0.10
CA PHE A 292 53.39 -34.93 0.61
C PHE A 292 53.90 -36.38 0.66
N HIS A 293 55.18 -36.46 0.34
CA HIS A 293 56.02 -37.62 0.07
C HIS A 293 56.31 -38.53 1.29
N LEU A 294 56.28 -39.85 1.03
CA LEU A 294 57.30 -40.88 1.36
C LEU A 294 57.73 -41.06 2.84
N GLN A 295 57.39 -42.21 3.46
CA GLN A 295 58.39 -43.09 4.09
C GLN A 295 57.86 -44.52 4.38
N GLN A 296 58.60 -45.47 3.81
CA GLN A 296 58.92 -46.87 4.17
C GLN A 296 58.49 -47.50 5.53
N SER A 297 58.54 -48.85 5.53
CA SER A 297 58.47 -49.82 6.65
C SER A 297 57.07 -50.23 7.09
N ASP A 298 56.74 -51.45 7.50
CA ASP A 298 57.28 -52.82 7.40
C ASP A 298 56.21 -53.71 8.09
N CYS A 299 56.22 -55.01 7.81
CA CYS A 299 55.62 -56.13 8.59
C CYS A 299 54.07 -56.21 8.70
N ALA A 300 53.34 -57.19 8.15
CA ALA A 300 53.39 -58.66 8.30
C ALA A 300 52.71 -59.21 9.59
N TRP A 301 51.63 -59.99 9.38
CA TRP A 301 50.94 -60.98 10.26
C TRP A 301 50.27 -60.41 11.55
N GLU A 302 49.08 -60.82 12.00
CA GLU A 302 48.24 -62.01 11.83
C GLU A 302 46.75 -61.64 11.65
#